data_AF-A0AAN8FLE7-F1
#
_entry.id   AF-A0AAN8FLE7-F1
#
_cell.length_a   1.000
_cell.length_b   1.000
_cell.length_c   1.000
_cell.angle_alpha   90.00
_cell.angle_beta   90.00
_cell.angle_gamma   90.00
#
_symmetry.space_group_name_H-M   'P 1'
#
loop_
_entity.id
_entity.type
_entity.pdbx_description
1 polymer ?
#
loop_
_entity_poly.entity_id
_entity_poly.type
_entity_poly.pdbx_seq_one_letter_code
_entity_poly.pdbx_strand_id
1 'polypeptide(L)'
;MVKSFLEHDKRHFNMTIRFSNDSDDAAVERFLFMVAYTDVIDWDVRTKLMTEWRRVIAKYRDLNMTVYESAGFYVDQMLSLGTVTVQVRFDDYILQVRRESSIIQTPAVLQGINEWVIPWVDSIYTELQDRNHCD
;
A
#
# COMPACT_ATOMS: atom_id res chain seq x y z
N MET A 1 -18.87 27.84 22.19
CA MET A 1 -20.08 27.36 21.48
C MET A 1 -19.94 25.93 20.95
N VAL A 2 -18.85 25.58 20.25
CA VAL A 2 -18.63 24.20 19.77
C VAL A 2 -18.22 23.24 20.90
N LYS A 3 -17.32 23.65 21.81
CA LYS A 3 -16.94 22.88 23.01
C LYS A 3 -18.17 22.45 23.83
N SER A 4 -19.05 23.42 24.14
CA SER A 4 -20.27 23.17 24.91
C SER A 4 -21.24 22.21 24.22
N PHE A 5 -21.28 22.19 22.88
CA PHE A 5 -22.10 21.23 22.13
C PHE A 5 -21.52 19.82 22.21
N LEU A 6 -20.21 19.67 21.99
CA LEU A 6 -19.53 18.36 22.01
C LEU A 6 -19.41 17.80 23.44
N GLU A 7 -19.34 18.66 24.46
CA GLU A 7 -19.39 18.28 25.87
C GLU A 7 -20.79 17.93 26.37
N HIS A 8 -21.85 18.47 25.76
CA HIS A 8 -23.23 18.17 26.15
C HIS A 8 -23.60 16.73 25.82
N ASP A 9 -23.02 16.17 24.76
CA ASP A 9 -23.28 14.81 24.31
C ASP A 9 -22.05 13.92 24.31
N LYS A 10 -21.40 13.85 25.49
CA LYS A 10 -20.25 12.96 25.71
C LYS A 10 -20.57 11.50 25.38
N ARG A 11 -21.82 11.05 25.53
CA ARG A 11 -22.17 9.64 25.32
C ARG A 11 -21.96 9.21 23.87
N HIS A 12 -22.29 10.06 22.90
CA HIS A 12 -22.13 9.74 21.48
C HIS A 12 -20.74 10.08 20.94
N PHE A 13 -20.10 11.15 21.45
CA PHE A 13 -18.82 11.62 20.91
C PHE A 13 -17.58 11.09 21.64
N ASN A 14 -17.69 10.50 22.83
CA ASN A 14 -16.52 10.01 23.57
C ASN A 14 -15.77 8.86 22.86
N MET A 15 -16.44 8.15 21.94
CA MET A 15 -15.82 7.14 21.09
C MET A 15 -15.12 7.73 19.86
N THR A 16 -15.50 8.94 19.43
CA THR A 16 -15.09 9.50 18.15
C THR A 16 -14.27 10.78 18.25
N ILE A 17 -14.33 11.54 19.34
CA ILE A 17 -13.60 12.79 19.52
C ILE A 17 -13.04 12.85 20.94
N ARG A 18 -11.75 13.10 21.05
CA ARG A 18 -11.04 13.29 22.32
C ARG A 18 -10.42 14.68 22.35
N PHE A 19 -10.63 15.40 23.45
CA PHE A 19 -10.07 16.73 23.68
C PHE A 19 -8.79 16.64 24.51
N SER A 20 -7.86 17.57 24.29
CA SER A 20 -6.68 17.72 25.13
C SER A 20 -7.08 18.25 26.50
N ASN A 21 -6.44 17.73 27.55
CA ASN A 21 -6.73 18.12 28.92
C ASN A 21 -6.08 19.44 29.37
N ASP A 22 -5.28 20.07 28.50
CA ASP A 22 -4.19 20.97 28.91
C ASP A 22 -4.41 22.47 28.59
N SER A 23 -5.63 22.89 28.21
CA SER A 23 -5.93 24.32 28.01
C SER A 23 -7.41 24.65 28.13
N ASP A 24 -7.71 25.89 28.55
CA ASP A 24 -9.06 26.47 28.50
C ASP A 24 -9.64 26.42 27.06
N ASP A 25 -8.77 26.49 26.05
CA ASP A 25 -9.11 26.23 24.66
C ASP A 25 -9.24 24.73 24.38
N ALA A 26 -10.42 24.33 23.89
CA ALA A 26 -10.76 22.96 23.56
C ALA A 26 -10.07 22.49 22.27
N ALA A 27 -8.78 22.18 22.34
CA ALA A 27 -8.11 21.53 21.22
C ALA A 27 -8.53 20.05 21.15
N VAL A 28 -8.84 19.58 19.94
CA VAL A 28 -9.12 18.16 19.67
C VAL A 28 -7.79 17.42 19.55
N GLU A 29 -7.56 16.45 20.42
CA GLU A 29 -6.36 15.60 20.46
C GLU A 29 -6.45 14.47 19.42
N ARG A 30 -7.63 13.84 19.32
CA ARG A 30 -7.87 12.69 18.41
C ARG A 30 -9.31 12.71 17.93
N PHE A 31 -9.52 12.28 16.70
CA PHE A 31 -10.87 12.08 16.16
C PHE A 31 -10.95 10.85 15.26
N LEU A 32 -12.17 10.33 15.09
CA LEU A 32 -12.53 9.23 14.21
C LEU A 32 -13.73 9.67 13.36
N PHE A 33 -13.57 9.55 12.04
CA PHE A 33 -14.68 9.70 11.10
C PHE A 33 -14.97 8.35 10.45
N MET A 34 -16.24 7.95 10.45
CA MET A 34 -16.69 6.75 9.78
C MET A 34 -17.38 7.16 8.48
N VAL A 35 -16.94 6.58 7.37
CA VAL A 35 -17.55 6.76 6.06
C VAL A 35 -18.10 5.42 5.62
N ALA A 36 -19.39 5.38 5.29
CA ALA A 36 -20.04 4.22 4.73
C ALA A 36 -20.31 4.48 3.24
N TYR A 37 -19.94 3.52 2.39
CA TYR A 37 -20.23 3.54 0.97
C TYR A 37 -21.41 2.62 0.69
N THR A 38 -22.33 3.05 -0.17
CA THR A 38 -23.36 2.18 -0.73
C THR A 38 -22.88 1.62 -2.06
N ASP A 39 -23.30 0.42 -2.40
CA ASP A 39 -23.11 -0.19 -3.73
C ASP A 39 -21.65 -0.49 -4.15
N VAL A 40 -20.72 -0.66 -3.19
CA VAL A 40 -19.35 -1.11 -3.46
C VAL A 40 -19.28 -2.64 -3.46
N ILE A 41 -19.82 -3.24 -4.53
CA ILE A 41 -19.75 -4.70 -4.78
C ILE A 41 -18.44 -5.06 -5.52
N ASP A 42 -17.89 -4.12 -6.28
CA ASP A 42 -16.69 -4.30 -7.10
C ASP A 42 -15.40 -4.07 -6.28
N TRP A 43 -14.49 -5.04 -6.35
CA TRP A 43 -13.18 -5.01 -5.70
C TRP A 43 -12.25 -3.94 -6.28
N ASP A 44 -12.38 -3.58 -7.55
CA ASP A 44 -11.59 -2.53 -8.18
C ASP A 44 -11.98 -1.16 -7.63
N VAL A 45 -13.28 -0.96 -7.39
CA VAL A 45 -13.81 0.27 -6.78
C VAL A 45 -13.34 0.38 -5.33
N ARG A 46 -13.40 -0.72 -4.57
CA ARG A 46 -12.91 -0.76 -3.18
C ARG A 46 -11.41 -0.48 -3.09
N THR A 47 -10.63 -1.05 -4.01
CA THR A 47 -9.17 -0.84 -4.08
C THR A 47 -8.86 0.61 -4.38
N LYS A 48 -9.51 1.21 -5.38
CA LYS A 48 -9.36 2.64 -5.71
C LYS A 48 -9.70 3.54 -4.52
N LEU A 49 -10.82 3.30 -3.85
CA LEU A 49 -11.22 4.05 -2.66
C LEU A 49 -10.15 4.02 -1.57
N MET A 50 -9.61 2.83 -1.26
CA MET A 50 -8.54 2.69 -0.27
C MET A 50 -7.27 3.44 -0.66
N THR A 51 -6.86 3.37 -1.93
CA THR A 51 -5.71 4.11 -2.45
C THR A 51 -5.93 5.63 -2.38
N GLU A 52 -7.12 6.13 -2.71
CA GLU A 52 -7.45 7.55 -2.56
C GLU A 52 -7.38 8.02 -1.11
N TRP A 53 -7.91 7.24 -0.16
CA TRP A 53 -7.80 7.57 1.26
C TRP A 53 -6.36 7.59 1.73
N ARG A 54 -5.54 6.63 1.29
CA ARG A 54 -4.08 6.60 1.55
C ARG A 54 -3.40 7.85 0.98
N ARG A 55 -3.78 8.29 -0.22
CA ARG A 55 -3.28 9.53 -0.82
C ARG A 55 -3.68 10.76 -0.04
N VAL A 56 -4.91 10.81 0.49
CA VAL A 56 -5.38 11.94 1.32
C VAL A 56 -4.61 12.01 2.63
N ILE A 57 -4.45 10.90 3.36
CA ILE A 57 -3.68 10.90 4.61
C ILE A 57 -2.20 11.22 4.37
N ALA A 58 -1.63 10.82 3.23
CA ALA A 58 -0.24 11.09 2.89
C ALA A 58 0.04 12.60 2.71
N LYS A 59 -0.99 13.43 2.46
CA LYS A 59 -0.88 14.90 2.39
C LYS A 59 -0.77 15.54 3.78
N TYR A 60 -1.24 14.88 4.83
CA TYR A 60 -1.30 15.38 6.20
C TYR A 60 -0.46 14.49 7.14
N ARG A 61 0.84 14.38 6.84
CA ARG A 61 1.77 13.50 7.59
C ARG A 61 1.96 13.92 9.04
N ASP A 62 1.78 15.20 9.33
CA ASP A 62 1.82 15.81 10.64
C ASP A 62 0.73 15.29 11.59
N LEU A 63 -0.39 14.81 11.05
CA LEU A 63 -1.54 14.34 11.83
C LEU A 63 -1.49 12.84 12.18
N ASN A 64 -0.49 12.10 11.69
CA ASN A 64 -0.31 10.65 11.92
C ASN A 64 -1.61 9.83 11.74
N MET A 65 -2.32 10.10 10.64
CA MET A 65 -3.63 9.52 10.36
C MET A 65 -3.52 8.08 9.87
N THR A 66 -4.51 7.25 10.22
CA THR A 66 -4.63 5.88 9.71
C THR A 66 -6.02 5.66 9.11
N VAL A 67 -6.07 4.82 8.07
CA VAL A 67 -7.32 4.43 7.41
C VAL A 67 -7.56 2.96 7.73
N TYR A 68 -8.72 2.67 8.32
CA TYR A 68 -9.14 1.31 8.67
C TYR A 68 -10.30 0.86 7.79
N GLU A 69 -10.22 -0.36 7.29
CA GLU A 69 -11.23 -1.02 6.47
C GLU A 69 -11.25 -2.50 6.87
N SER A 70 -12.44 -3.07 7.08
CA SER A 70 -12.62 -4.44 7.62
C SER A 70 -12.08 -5.52 6.68
N ALA A 71 -12.07 -5.28 5.37
CA ALA A 71 -11.47 -6.15 4.37
C ALA A 71 -10.17 -5.58 3.76
N GLY A 72 -9.52 -4.61 4.42
CA GLY A 72 -8.34 -3.92 3.89
C GLY A 72 -7.16 -4.85 3.56
N PHE A 73 -7.03 -5.95 4.30
CA PHE A 73 -6.03 -6.99 4.01
C PHE A 73 -6.19 -7.61 2.62
N TYR A 74 -7.42 -7.82 2.14
CA TYR A 74 -7.65 -8.37 0.80
C TYR A 74 -7.27 -7.36 -0.28
N VAL A 75 -7.52 -6.08 -0.04
CA VAL A 75 -7.10 -4.99 -0.95
C VAL A 75 -5.58 -4.96 -1.05
N ASP A 76 -4.87 -5.08 0.07
CA ASP A 76 -3.41 -5.12 0.08
C ASP A 76 -2.85 -6.35 -0.64
N GLN A 77 -3.51 -7.51 -0.50
CA GLN A 77 -3.16 -8.68 -1.29
C GLN A 77 -3.38 -8.46 -2.78
N MET A 78 -4.53 -7.90 -3.19
CA MET A 78 -4.82 -7.65 -4.61
C MET A 78 -3.83 -6.67 -5.25
N LEU A 79 -3.43 -5.62 -4.52
CA LEU A 79 -2.39 -4.68 -4.97
C LEU A 79 -1.04 -5.37 -5.19
N SER A 80 -0.70 -6.36 -4.36
CA SER A 80 0.55 -7.11 -4.49
C SER A 80 0.54 -8.15 -5.63
N LEU A 81 -0.63 -8.65 -6.03
CA LEU A 81 -0.74 -9.79 -6.96
C LEU A 81 -0.13 -9.52 -8.33
N GLY A 82 -0.31 -8.31 -8.87
CA GLY A 82 0.25 -7.94 -10.18
C GLY A 82 1.78 -8.06 -10.18
N THR A 83 2.41 -7.41 -9.20
CA THR A 83 3.86 -7.40 -9.03
C THR A 83 4.41 -8.81 -8.76
N VAL A 84 3.79 -9.55 -7.84
CA VAL A 84 4.21 -10.92 -7.49
C VAL A 84 4.07 -11.86 -8.69
N THR A 85 3.02 -11.71 -9.51
CA THR A 85 2.83 -12.55 -10.71
C THR A 85 3.92 -12.31 -11.75
N VAL A 86 4.29 -11.05 -11.97
CA VAL A 86 5.38 -10.69 -12.89
C VAL A 86 6.71 -11.24 -12.37
N GLN A 87 6.99 -11.02 -11.09
CA GLN A 87 8.19 -11.53 -10.43
C GLN A 87 8.31 -13.05 -10.57
N VAL A 88 7.27 -13.81 -10.20
CA VAL A 88 7.30 -15.28 -10.23
C VAL A 88 7.50 -15.79 -11.66
N ARG A 89 6.81 -15.19 -12.65
CA ARG A 89 6.99 -15.57 -14.06
C ARG A 89 8.42 -15.28 -14.53
N PHE A 90 8.98 -14.17 -14.09
CA PHE A 90 10.33 -13.77 -14.46
C PHE A 90 11.38 -14.72 -13.86
N ASP A 91 11.25 -15.04 -12.58
CA ASP A 91 12.11 -15.99 -11.88
C ASP A 91 12.06 -17.38 -12.53
N ASP A 92 10.87 -17.84 -12.92
CA ASP A 92 10.68 -19.10 -13.63
C ASP A 92 11.39 -19.10 -15.00
N TYR A 93 11.29 -18.01 -15.76
CA TYR A 93 12.01 -17.87 -17.03
C TYR A 93 13.54 -17.92 -16.86
N ILE A 94 14.09 -17.24 -15.85
CA ILE A 94 15.54 -17.28 -15.57
C ILE A 94 15.98 -18.69 -15.16
N LEU A 95 15.19 -19.38 -14.34
CA LEU A 95 15.45 -20.77 -13.98
C LEU A 95 15.40 -21.71 -15.19
N GLN A 96 14.47 -21.46 -16.12
CA GLN A 96 14.39 -22.20 -17.38
C GLN A 96 15.65 -21.99 -18.24
N VAL A 97 16.06 -20.74 -18.46
CA VAL A 97 17.29 -20.41 -19.22
C VAL A 97 18.54 -21.00 -18.55
N ARG A 98 18.61 -20.98 -17.21
CA ARG A 98 19.70 -21.62 -16.45
C ARG A 98 19.73 -23.13 -16.64
N ARG A 99 18.56 -23.79 -16.67
CA ARG A 99 18.45 -25.22 -16.92
C ARG A 99 18.88 -25.57 -18.35
N GLU A 100 18.43 -24.81 -19.34
CA GLU A 100 18.78 -25.04 -20.75
C GLU A 100 20.27 -24.77 -21.04
N SER A 101 20.86 -23.73 -20.45
CA SER A 101 22.31 -23.47 -20.53
C SER A 101 23.16 -24.50 -19.78
N SER A 102 22.64 -25.15 -18.73
CA SER A 102 23.32 -26.29 -18.10
C SER A 102 23.37 -27.53 -19.00
N ILE A 103 22.43 -27.65 -19.95
CA ILE A 103 22.38 -28.72 -20.96
C ILE A 103 23.29 -28.36 -22.16
N ILE A 104 23.41 -27.08 -22.52
CA ILE A 104 24.27 -26.58 -23.60
C ILE A 104 25.58 -26.04 -22.99
N GLN A 105 26.50 -26.94 -22.66
CA GLN A 105 27.82 -26.58 -22.10
C GLN A 105 28.68 -25.81 -23.11
N THR A 106 28.58 -24.48 -23.15
CA THR A 106 29.68 -23.62 -23.63
C THR A 106 29.94 -22.47 -22.65
N PRO A 107 31.19 -22.28 -22.19
CA PRO A 107 31.55 -21.22 -21.23
C PRO A 107 31.13 -19.81 -21.68
N ALA A 108 31.12 -19.55 -22.99
CA ALA A 108 30.75 -18.25 -23.56
C ALA A 108 29.27 -17.88 -23.34
N VAL A 109 28.37 -18.86 -23.33
CA VAL A 109 26.94 -18.61 -23.09
C VAL A 109 26.69 -18.28 -21.62
N LEU A 110 27.34 -19.00 -20.71
CA LEU A 110 27.27 -18.73 -19.27
C LEU A 110 27.86 -17.36 -18.90
N GLN A 111 28.95 -16.97 -19.56
CA GLN A 111 29.53 -15.65 -19.41
C GLN A 111 28.55 -14.56 -19.89
N GLY A 112 27.93 -14.74 -21.06
CA GLY A 112 26.93 -13.81 -21.59
C GLY A 112 25.72 -13.62 -20.66
N ILE A 113 25.24 -14.72 -20.05
CA ILE A 113 24.13 -14.66 -19.09
C ILE A 113 24.53 -13.87 -17.84
N ASN A 114 25.70 -14.15 -17.27
CA ASN A 114 26.14 -13.51 -16.03
C ASN A 114 26.52 -12.03 -16.22
N GLU A 115 27.08 -11.66 -17.37
CA GLU A 115 27.56 -10.30 -17.63
C GLU A 115 26.47 -9.36 -18.15
N TRP A 116 25.48 -9.86 -18.90
CA TRP A 116 24.52 -9.01 -19.60
C TRP A 116 23.09 -9.25 -19.18
N VAL A 117 22.69 -10.51 -19.02
CA VAL A 117 21.29 -10.84 -18.73
C VAL A 117 20.98 -10.55 -17.27
N ILE A 118 21.77 -11.05 -16.32
CA ILE A 118 21.51 -10.83 -14.89
C ILE A 118 21.50 -9.34 -14.51
N PRO A 119 22.49 -8.51 -14.91
CA PRO A 119 22.48 -7.09 -14.55
C PRO A 119 21.34 -6.30 -15.20
N TRP A 120 20.95 -6.65 -16.43
CA TRP A 120 19.80 -6.03 -17.10
C TRP A 120 18.48 -6.39 -16.40
N VAL A 121 18.36 -7.62 -15.93
CA VAL A 121 17.22 -8.07 -15.11
C VAL A 121 17.13 -7.30 -13.80
N ASP A 122 18.24 -7.17 -13.08
CA ASP A 122 18.29 -6.44 -11.81
C ASP A 122 17.88 -4.97 -12.00
N SER A 123 18.24 -4.37 -13.15
CA SER A 123 17.80 -3.03 -13.53
C SER A 123 16.28 -2.93 -13.72
N ILE A 124 15.65 -3.89 -14.39
CA ILE A 124 14.19 -3.91 -14.57
C ILE A 124 13.49 -4.09 -13.22
N TYR A 125 14.07 -4.93 -12.35
CA TYR A 125 13.52 -5.19 -11.04
C TYR A 125 13.51 -3.94 -10.15
N THR A 126 14.61 -3.20 -10.18
CA THR A 126 14.74 -1.92 -9.49
C THR A 126 13.73 -0.91 -10.02
N GLU A 127 13.54 -0.83 -11.34
CA GLU A 127 12.57 0.07 -11.96
C GLU A 127 11.11 -0.30 -11.63
N LEU A 128 10.78 -1.58 -11.55
CA LEU A 128 9.46 -2.06 -11.14
C LEU A 128 9.18 -1.83 -9.65
N GLN A 129 10.20 -1.92 -8.79
CA GLN A 129 10.07 -1.56 -7.37
C GLN A 129 9.88 -0.05 -7.17
N ASP A 130 10.63 0.78 -7.89
CA ASP A 130 10.53 2.23 -7.78
C ASP A 130 9.16 2.76 -8.25
N ARG A 131 8.56 2.15 -9.28
CA ARG A 131 7.19 2.48 -9.69
C ARG A 131 6.13 2.17 -8.62
N ASN A 132 6.35 1.15 -7.80
CA ASN A 132 5.43 0.75 -6.73
C ASN A 132 5.65 1.52 -5.41
N HIS A 133 6.73 2.30 -5.27
CA HIS A 133 6.96 3.19 -4.12
C HIS A 133 6.41 4.61 -4.31
N CYS A 134 5.83 4.89 -5.48
CA CYS A 134 5.16 6.16 -5.78
C CYS A 134 3.64 6.13 -5.56
N ASP A 135 3.05 4.99 -5.15
CA ASP A 135 1.62 4.82 -4.87
C ASP A 135 1.30 4.71 -3.37
#